data_AF-A0A3L6RH31-F1
#
_entry.id   AF-A0A3L6RH31-F1
#
_cell.length_a   1.000
_cell.length_b   1.000
_cell.length_c   1.000
_cell.angle_alpha   90.00
_cell.angle_beta   90.00
_cell.angle_gamma   90.00
#
_symmetry.space_group_name_H-M   'P 1'
#
loop_
_entity.id
_entity.type
_entity.pdbx_description
1 polymer ?
#
loop_
_entity_poly.entity_id
_entity_poly.type
_entity_poly.pdbx_seq_one_letter_code
_entity_poly.pdbx_strand_id
1 'polypeptide(L)'
;MYPFSALLRQNKDEATASIPVDELIDKADGFAGVFPELKYEIVKKLQVMKHICGMIGDGVNDAPALKKADIGIAVAGATDAARSASDIVIISAMLTSRIFQRMKNYTIYAVSITIRIVLRFMVIALDLEV
;
A
#
# COMPACT_ATOMS: atom_id res chain seq x y z
N MET A 1 14.41 4.41 -13.83
CA MET A 1 12.98 4.39 -14.23
C MET A 1 12.85 3.56 -15.50
N TYR A 2 12.07 2.48 -15.44
CA TYR A 2 11.88 1.55 -16.55
C TYR A 2 10.71 2.03 -17.45
N PRO A 3 10.84 1.94 -18.77
CA PRO A 3 9.75 2.24 -19.68
C PRO A 3 8.64 1.19 -19.56
N PHE A 4 7.40 1.59 -19.83
CA PHE A 4 6.24 0.68 -19.83
C PHE A 4 6.44 -0.58 -20.70
N SER A 5 7.19 -0.46 -21.80
CA SER A 5 7.55 -1.59 -22.67
C SER A 5 8.34 -2.70 -21.98
N ALA A 6 8.92 -2.47 -20.80
CA ALA A 6 9.59 -3.51 -20.02
C ALA A 6 8.59 -4.42 -19.25
N LEU A 7 7.37 -3.95 -19.00
CA LEU A 7 6.31 -4.71 -18.32
C LEU A 7 5.45 -5.51 -19.29
N LEU A 8 5.19 -4.95 -20.48
CA LEU A 8 4.57 -5.69 -21.56
C LEU A 8 5.65 -6.49 -22.28
N ARG A 9 5.52 -7.81 -22.31
CA ARG A 9 6.41 -8.77 -22.99
C ARG A 9 6.43 -8.62 -24.53
N GLN A 10 6.22 -7.42 -25.05
CA GLN A 10 6.20 -7.04 -26.46
C GLN A 10 7.44 -6.19 -26.80
N ASN A 11 8.63 -6.74 -26.61
CA ASN A 11 9.67 -6.73 -27.65
C ASN A 11 10.85 -7.60 -27.26
N LYS A 12 11.40 -8.26 -28.27
CA LYS A 12 12.55 -9.18 -28.25
C LYS A 12 13.85 -8.38 -28.10
N ASP A 13 14.01 -7.64 -27.01
CA ASP A 13 15.32 -7.06 -26.67
C ASP A 13 16.07 -8.11 -25.84
N GLU A 14 16.99 -8.80 -26.50
CA GLU A 14 17.69 -10.01 -26.03
C GLU A 14 18.51 -9.83 -24.72
N ALA A 15 18.63 -8.61 -24.19
CA ALA A 15 19.31 -8.31 -22.93
C ALA A 15 18.39 -8.29 -21.69
N THR A 16 17.06 -8.12 -21.85
CA THR A 16 16.08 -8.07 -20.74
C THR A 16 15.23 -9.34 -20.65
N ALA A 17 15.40 -10.26 -21.60
CA ALA A 17 14.56 -11.45 -21.80
C ALA A 17 14.66 -12.53 -20.70
N SER A 18 15.58 -12.44 -19.74
CA SER A 18 15.80 -13.48 -18.72
C SER A 18 15.21 -13.19 -17.35
N ILE A 19 14.76 -11.95 -17.08
CA ILE A 19 14.30 -11.58 -15.74
C ILE A 19 12.77 -11.73 -15.68
N PRO A 20 12.22 -12.56 -14.78
CA PRO A 20 10.78 -12.64 -14.58
C PRO A 20 10.23 -11.26 -14.22
N VAL A 21 9.06 -10.90 -14.78
CA VAL A 21 8.42 -9.58 -14.59
C VAL A 21 8.24 -9.23 -13.10
N ASP A 22 8.05 -10.24 -12.26
CA ASP A 22 7.94 -10.07 -10.81
C ASP A 22 9.25 -9.59 -10.18
N GLU A 23 10.39 -10.12 -10.61
CA GLU A 23 11.71 -9.67 -10.16
C GLU A 23 12.08 -8.29 -10.76
N LEU A 24 11.57 -7.98 -11.96
CA LEU A 24 11.67 -6.63 -12.52
C LEU A 24 10.87 -5.62 -11.69
N ILE A 25 9.65 -5.96 -11.27
CA ILE A 25 8.81 -5.10 -10.42
C ILE A 25 9.44 -4.87 -9.06
N ASP A 26 10.06 -5.89 -8.47
CA ASP A 26 10.73 -5.79 -7.17
C ASP A 26 12.01 -4.95 -7.22
N LYS A 27 12.79 -5.05 -8.30
CA LYS A 27 14.04 -4.30 -8.47
C LYS A 27 13.87 -2.93 -9.12
N ALA A 28 12.70 -2.60 -9.64
CA ALA A 28 12.49 -1.35 -10.34
C ALA A 28 12.25 -0.18 -9.37
N ASP A 29 13.05 0.88 -9.53
CA ASP A 29 12.84 2.14 -8.79
C ASP A 29 11.61 2.93 -9.29
N GLY A 30 11.00 2.53 -10.41
CA GLY A 30 9.79 3.17 -10.92
C GLY A 30 9.51 2.88 -12.39
N PHE A 31 8.24 3.01 -12.76
CA PHE A 31 7.73 2.77 -14.11
C PHE A 31 7.11 4.04 -14.70
N ALA A 32 7.41 4.31 -15.98
CA ALA A 32 6.86 5.46 -16.70
C ALA A 32 5.77 5.04 -17.69
N GLY A 33 4.72 5.85 -17.86
CA GLY A 33 3.71 5.66 -18.91
C GLY A 33 2.80 4.45 -18.71
N VAL A 34 2.49 4.11 -17.46
CA VAL A 34 1.70 2.92 -17.11
C VAL A 34 0.20 3.18 -17.28
N PHE A 35 -0.49 2.31 -18.01
CA PHE A 35 -1.95 2.34 -18.12
C PHE A 35 -2.65 2.04 -16.78
N PRO A 36 -3.87 2.57 -16.55
CA PRO A 36 -4.62 2.36 -15.31
C PRO A 36 -4.73 0.89 -14.88
N GLU A 37 -4.99 -0.01 -15.83
CA GLU A 37 -5.17 -1.45 -15.58
C GLU A 37 -3.89 -2.09 -15.02
N LEU A 38 -2.72 -1.64 -15.49
CA LEU A 38 -1.44 -2.16 -15.00
C LEU A 38 -1.06 -1.62 -13.63
N LYS A 39 -1.51 -0.41 -13.24
CA LYS A 39 -1.28 0.09 -11.88
C LYS A 39 -1.85 -0.88 -10.84
N TYR A 40 -3.04 -1.41 -11.11
CA TYR A 40 -3.67 -2.43 -10.27
C TYR A 40 -2.85 -3.74 -10.23
N GLU A 41 -2.40 -4.24 -11.38
CA GLU A 41 -1.64 -5.49 -11.45
C GLU A 41 -0.25 -5.38 -10.77
N ILE A 42 0.40 -4.21 -10.84
CA ILE A 42 1.67 -3.95 -10.13
C ILE A 42 1.44 -4.04 -8.62
N VAL A 43 0.41 -3.36 -8.09
CA VAL A 43 0.06 -3.42 -6.66
C VAL A 43 -0.23 -4.86 -6.23
N LYS A 44 -1.02 -5.58 -7.02
CA LYS A 44 -1.36 -6.99 -6.74
C LYS A 44 -0.13 -7.90 -6.75
N LYS A 45 0.80 -7.72 -7.70
CA LYS A 45 2.05 -8.50 -7.76
C LYS A 45 2.95 -8.23 -6.55
N LEU A 46 3.14 -6.96 -6.20
CA LEU A 46 3.91 -6.58 -5.02
C LEU A 46 3.30 -7.14 -3.73
N GLN A 47 1.97 -7.16 -3.61
CA GLN A 47 1.27 -7.81 -2.50
C GLN A 47 1.48 -9.33 -2.46
N VAL A 48 1.43 -10.01 -3.62
CA VAL A 48 1.74 -11.46 -3.73
C VAL A 48 3.17 -11.75 -3.28
N MET A 49 4.09 -10.82 -3.55
CA MET A 49 5.49 -10.88 -3.09
C MET A 49 5.66 -10.49 -1.61
N LYS A 50 4.56 -10.28 -0.87
CA LYS A 50 4.50 -9.92 0.56
C LYS A 50 5.04 -8.52 0.90
N HIS A 51 5.10 -7.61 -0.06
CA HIS A 51 5.34 -6.20 0.23
C HIS A 51 4.07 -5.52 0.72
N ILE A 52 4.21 -4.56 1.65
CA ILE A 52 3.13 -3.66 2.04
C ILE A 52 3.10 -2.53 1.02
N CYS A 53 2.03 -2.43 0.24
CA CYS A 53 1.93 -1.50 -0.86
C CYS A 53 1.14 -0.26 -0.48
N GLY A 54 1.80 0.90 -0.58
CA GLY A 54 1.14 2.20 -0.58
C GLY A 54 0.92 2.70 -2.01
N MET A 55 -0.29 3.14 -2.34
CA MET A 55 -0.62 3.73 -3.64
C MET A 55 -1.06 5.18 -3.44
N ILE A 56 -0.56 6.10 -4.27
CA ILE A 56 -0.98 7.51 -4.28
C ILE A 56 -1.66 7.79 -5.63
N GLY A 57 -2.80 8.47 -5.61
CA GLY A 57 -3.53 8.83 -6.82
C GLY A 57 -4.49 10.00 -6.62
N ASP A 58 -4.94 10.57 -7.73
CA ASP A 58 -5.85 11.72 -7.78
C ASP A 58 -7.06 11.48 -8.68
N GLY A 59 -6.92 10.60 -9.68
CA GLY A 59 -7.93 10.35 -10.70
C GLY A 59 -8.89 9.19 -10.41
N VAL A 60 -10.03 9.21 -11.09
CA VAL A 60 -11.04 8.13 -11.09
C VAL A 60 -10.43 6.79 -11.54
N ASN A 61 -9.47 6.85 -12.45
CA ASN A 61 -8.76 5.69 -12.99
C ASN A 61 -7.86 5.00 -11.96
N ASP A 62 -7.42 5.73 -10.93
CA ASP A 62 -6.57 5.18 -9.87
C ASP A 62 -7.40 4.55 -8.74
N ALA A 63 -8.72 4.79 -8.69
CA ALA A 63 -9.60 4.27 -7.64
C ALA A 63 -9.53 2.74 -7.44
N PRO A 64 -9.48 1.90 -8.50
CA PRO A 64 -9.33 0.45 -8.32
C PRO A 64 -7.98 0.06 -7.71
N ALA A 65 -6.90 0.76 -8.08
CA ALA A 65 -5.55 0.51 -7.57
C ALA A 65 -5.39 1.02 -6.12
N LEU A 66 -5.96 2.20 -5.82
CA LEU A 66 -6.01 2.78 -4.47
C LEU A 66 -6.71 1.84 -3.50
N LYS A 67 -7.85 1.28 -3.89
CA LYS A 67 -8.63 0.36 -3.05
C LYS A 67 -7.97 -1.03 -2.90
N LYS A 68 -7.11 -1.41 -3.83
CA LYS A 68 -6.40 -2.70 -3.79
C LYS A 68 -5.17 -2.64 -2.89
N ALA A 69 -4.50 -1.49 -2.85
CA ALA A 69 -3.32 -1.26 -2.04
C ALA A 69 -3.60 -1.49 -0.54
N ASP A 70 -2.56 -1.81 0.23
CA ASP A 70 -2.66 -1.94 1.68
C ASP A 70 -2.96 -0.59 2.33
N ILE A 71 -2.49 0.50 1.71
CA ILE A 71 -2.83 1.87 2.06
C ILE A 71 -3.00 2.70 0.78
N GLY A 72 -4.23 3.11 0.48
CA GLY A 72 -4.56 4.07 -0.57
C GLY A 72 -4.52 5.51 -0.07
N ILE A 73 -3.82 6.40 -0.77
CA ILE A 73 -3.66 7.81 -0.41
C ILE A 73 -4.16 8.70 -1.56
N ALA A 74 -5.21 9.47 -1.30
CA ALA A 74 -5.66 10.52 -2.21
C ALA A 74 -4.98 11.85 -1.87
N VAL A 75 -4.58 12.60 -2.89
CA VAL A 75 -3.97 13.93 -2.74
C VAL A 75 -5.01 15.06 -2.68
N ALA A 76 -4.58 16.25 -2.24
CA ALA A 76 -5.43 17.43 -2.22
C ALA A 76 -5.88 17.77 -3.64
N GLY A 77 -7.18 17.90 -3.86
CA GLY A 77 -7.76 18.12 -5.19
C GLY A 77 -8.06 16.84 -5.99
N ALA A 78 -7.86 15.66 -5.41
CA ALA A 78 -8.28 14.40 -6.01
C ALA A 78 -9.80 14.34 -6.25
N THR A 79 -10.19 13.62 -7.31
CA THR A 79 -11.59 13.36 -7.65
C THR A 79 -12.35 12.69 -6.49
N ASP A 80 -13.66 12.88 -6.42
CA ASP A 80 -14.50 12.26 -5.36
C ASP A 80 -14.40 10.73 -5.38
N ALA A 81 -14.26 10.14 -6.56
CA ALA A 81 -14.07 8.72 -6.72
C ALA A 81 -12.74 8.24 -6.12
N ALA A 82 -11.64 8.96 -6.35
CA ALA A 82 -10.34 8.64 -5.74
C ALA A 82 -10.37 8.81 -4.23
N ARG A 83 -10.98 9.89 -3.72
CA ARG A 83 -11.14 10.16 -2.28
C ARG A 83 -11.96 9.08 -1.58
N SER A 84 -13.02 8.60 -2.21
CA SER A 84 -13.85 7.53 -1.63
C SER A 84 -13.18 6.16 -1.69
N ALA A 85 -12.23 5.95 -2.61
CA ALA A 85 -11.49 4.70 -2.74
C ALA A 85 -10.22 4.63 -1.87
N SER A 86 -9.73 5.77 -1.37
CA SER A 86 -8.52 5.88 -0.54
C SER A 86 -8.80 5.75 0.96
N ASP A 87 -7.85 5.18 1.71
CA ASP A 87 -7.89 5.12 3.18
C ASP A 87 -7.52 6.46 3.83
N ILE A 88 -6.67 7.26 3.16
CA ILE A 88 -6.16 8.53 3.66
C ILE A 88 -6.31 9.61 2.58
N VAL A 89 -6.83 10.78 2.96
CA VAL A 89 -6.87 11.96 2.09
C VAL A 89 -5.94 13.04 2.64
N ILE A 90 -4.91 13.40 1.88
CA ILE A 90 -3.97 14.47 2.24
C ILE A 90 -4.55 15.81 1.82
N ILE A 91 -4.93 16.63 2.80
CA ILE A 91 -5.46 17.99 2.56
C ILE A 91 -4.33 19.03 2.54
N SER A 92 -3.27 18.83 3.32
CA SER A 92 -2.03 19.63 3.22
C SER A 92 -0.80 18.78 3.56
N ALA A 93 0.22 18.82 2.69
CA ALA A 93 1.36 17.90 2.76
C ALA A 93 2.23 18.09 4.02
N MET A 94 2.22 19.29 4.61
CA MET A 94 3.22 19.67 5.61
C MET A 94 2.80 19.37 7.06
N LEU A 95 1.50 19.39 7.38
CA LEU A 95 1.02 19.11 8.75
C LEU A 95 0.66 17.64 8.97
N THR A 96 0.25 16.92 7.92
CA THR A 96 -0.32 15.58 8.09
C THR A 96 0.72 14.53 8.51
N SER A 97 1.96 14.58 8.02
CA SER A 97 2.93 13.48 8.23
C SER A 97 3.29 13.23 9.71
N ARG A 98 3.63 14.30 10.45
CA ARG A 98 4.03 14.20 11.86
C ARG A 98 2.86 13.92 12.79
N ILE A 99 1.68 14.50 12.50
CA ILE A 99 0.49 14.29 13.30
C ILE A 99 -0.05 12.87 13.08
N PHE A 100 -0.07 12.41 11.83
CA PHE A 100 -0.50 11.06 11.47
C PHE A 100 0.37 9.97 12.10
N GLN A 101 1.70 10.10 12.07
CA GLN A 101 2.60 9.17 12.76
C GLN A 101 2.31 9.09 14.26
N ARG A 102 2.07 10.24 14.91
CA ARG A 102 1.73 10.27 16.33
C ARG A 102 0.39 9.59 16.62
N MET A 103 -0.63 9.84 15.81
CA MET A 103 -1.92 9.18 15.96
C MET A 103 -1.79 7.67 15.79
N LYS A 104 -1.08 7.20 14.74
CA LYS A 104 -0.87 5.77 14.49
C LYS A 104 -0.15 5.10 15.67
N ASN A 105 0.91 5.72 16.17
CA ASN A 105 1.67 5.19 17.30
C ASN A 105 0.83 5.15 18.58
N TYR A 106 -0.01 6.15 18.81
CA TYR A 106 -0.92 6.17 19.95
C TYR A 106 -1.99 5.07 19.84
N THR A 107 -2.61 4.88 18.68
CA THR A 107 -3.60 3.81 18.47
C THR A 107 -2.97 2.43 18.67
N ILE A 108 -1.78 2.19 18.13
CA ILE A 108 -1.04 0.94 18.33
C ILE A 108 -0.75 0.72 19.82
N TYR A 109 -0.31 1.77 20.52
CA TYR A 109 -0.06 1.70 21.95
C TYR A 109 -1.34 1.40 22.76
N ALA A 110 -2.45 2.07 22.46
CA ALA A 110 -3.73 1.88 23.12
C ALA A 110 -4.26 0.44 22.91
N VAL A 111 -4.22 -0.07 21.68
CA VAL A 111 -4.62 -1.45 21.39
C VAL A 111 -3.70 -2.46 22.09
N SER A 112 -2.39 -2.21 22.08
CA SER A 112 -1.40 -3.06 22.75
C SER A 112 -1.63 -3.17 24.26
N ILE A 113 -1.96 -2.06 24.94
CA ILE A 113 -2.23 -2.09 26.38
C ILE A 113 -3.53 -2.81 26.71
N THR A 114 -4.59 -2.62 25.91
CA THR A 114 -5.86 -3.34 26.06
C THR A 114 -5.65 -4.85 25.92
N ILE A 115 -4.94 -5.28 24.88
CA ILE A 115 -4.62 -6.70 24.66
C ILE A 115 -3.79 -7.25 25.83
N ARG A 116 -2.76 -6.53 26.29
CA ARG A 116 -1.93 -6.98 27.44
C ARG A 116 -2.74 -7.15 28.72
N ILE A 117 -3.67 -6.24 29.01
CA ILE A 117 -4.50 -6.30 30.22
C ILE A 117 -5.45 -7.50 30.13
N VAL A 118 -6.15 -7.67 29.00
CA VAL A 118 -7.08 -8.79 28.79
C VAL A 118 -6.37 -10.13 28.91
N LEU A 119 -5.21 -10.29 28.25
CA LEU A 119 -4.43 -11.52 28.34
C LEU A 119 -3.92 -11.80 29.76
N ARG A 120 -3.52 -10.77 30.52
CA ARG A 120 -3.12 -10.95 31.93
C ARG A 120 -4.27 -11.44 32.80
N PHE A 121 -5.46 -10.85 32.67
CA PHE A 121 -6.64 -11.30 33.42
C PHE A 121 -7.04 -12.73 33.04
N MET A 122 -6.95 -13.09 31.75
CA MET A 122 -7.27 -14.44 31.28
C MET A 122 -6.33 -15.50 31.87
N VAL A 123 -5.02 -15.23 31.94
CA VAL A 123 -4.05 -16.16 32.55
C VAL A 123 -4.31 -16.33 34.04
N ILE A 124 -4.54 -15.23 34.78
CA ILE A 124 -4.85 -15.29 36.21
C ILE A 124 -6.13 -16.09 36.48
N ALA A 125 -7.17 -15.92 35.65
CA ALA A 125 -8.40 -16.68 35.79
C ALA A 125 -8.20 -18.19 35.55
N LEU A 126 -7.39 -18.56 34.56
CA LEU A 126 -7.04 -19.97 34.30
C LEU A 126 -6.23 -20.59 35.44
N ASP A 127 -5.29 -19.86 36.03
CA ASP A 127 -4.50 -20.32 37.19
C ASP A 127 -5.36 -20.46 38.47
N LEU A 128 -6.54 -19.82 38.52
CA LEU A 128 -7.46 -19.90 39.66
C LEU A 128 -8.47 -21.06 39.54
N GLU A 129 -8.65 -21.61 38.34
CA GLU A 129 -9.57 -22.73 38.06
C GLU A 129 -8.88 -24.11 38.11
N VAL A 130 -7.55 -24.17 38.31
CA VAL A 130 -6.75 -25.40 38.48
C VAL A 130 -6.26 -25.53 39.91
#